data_AF-A0A967AQ45-F1
#
_entry.id   AF-A0A967AQ45-F1
#
_cell.length_a   1.000
_cell.length_b   1.000
_cell.length_c   1.000
_cell.angle_alpha   90.00
_cell.angle_beta   90.00
_cell.angle_gamma   90.00
#
_symmetry.space_group_name_H-M   'P 1'
#
loop_
_entity.id
_entity.type
_entity.pdbx_description
1 polymer ?
#
loop_
_entity_poly.entity_id
_entity_poly.type
_entity_poly.pdbx_seq_one_letter_code
_entity_poly.pdbx_strand_id
1 'polypeptide(L)'
;MSTDKSNRPTAIEQWVRIPNGTKVRHRTEAYEGTIDGLTEIVSGTDRNPDGKTQYRVNVGDSTRLLVSEDHLNILLDDKNLVFVGRESELYRRSVTNRLRAVFPEDRFVTTATKKRAAPENT
;
A
#
# COMPACT_ATOMS: atom_id res chain seq x y z
N MET A 1 -37.34 -20.36 -13.03
CA MET A 1 -35.95 -20.10 -13.41
C MET A 1 -35.74 -18.60 -13.58
N SER A 2 -34.51 -18.15 -13.30
CA SER A 2 -33.93 -16.83 -13.62
C SER A 2 -34.29 -15.68 -12.67
N THR A 3 -33.37 -14.88 -12.14
CA THR A 3 -31.89 -14.85 -12.08
C THR A 3 -31.62 -13.79 -11.03
N ASP A 4 -31.00 -14.15 -9.91
CA ASP A 4 -30.55 -13.18 -8.91
C ASP A 4 -29.40 -12.36 -9.52
N LYS A 5 -29.68 -11.15 -9.99
CA LYS A 5 -28.63 -10.20 -10.34
C LYS A 5 -28.00 -9.73 -9.03
N SER A 6 -27.00 -10.48 -8.57
CA SER A 6 -26.14 -10.08 -7.46
C SER A 6 -25.50 -8.75 -7.84
N ASN A 7 -26.00 -7.66 -7.26
CA ASN A 7 -25.48 -6.29 -7.36
C ASN A 7 -24.16 -6.21 -6.59
N ARG A 8 -23.14 -6.97 -7.03
CA ARG A 8 -21.80 -6.91 -6.47
C ARG A 8 -21.11 -5.70 -7.10
N PRO A 9 -20.66 -4.73 -6.29
CA PRO A 9 -19.93 -3.59 -6.82
C PRO A 9 -18.73 -4.08 -7.62
N THR A 10 -18.44 -3.39 -8.74
CA THR A 10 -17.26 -3.69 -9.55
C THR A 10 -15.97 -3.33 -8.78
N ALA A 11 -14.84 -3.93 -9.15
CA ALA A 11 -13.55 -3.66 -8.47
C ALA A 11 -13.18 -2.16 -8.45
N ILE A 12 -13.61 -1.40 -9.47
CA ILE A 12 -13.41 0.06 -9.56
C ILE A 12 -14.27 0.80 -8.52
N GLU A 13 -15.51 0.34 -8.28
CA GLU A 13 -16.43 0.95 -7.30
C GLU A 13 -15.98 0.73 -5.84
N GLN A 14 -15.14 -0.28 -5.60
CA GLN A 14 -14.60 -0.59 -4.27
C GLN A 14 -13.18 -0.07 -4.05
N TRP A 15 -12.57 0.55 -5.06
CA TRP A 15 -11.18 0.94 -4.96
C TRP A 15 -11.00 2.10 -3.97
N VAL A 16 -10.24 1.83 -2.91
CA VAL A 16 -9.82 2.84 -1.94
C VAL A 16 -8.34 3.14 -2.15
N ARG A 17 -8.08 4.35 -2.64
CA ARG A 17 -6.73 4.85 -2.84
C ARG A 17 -5.94 4.92 -1.53
N ILE A 18 -4.70 4.42 -1.56
CA ILE A 18 -3.71 4.64 -0.51
C ILE A 18 -3.25 6.11 -0.57
N PRO A 19 -3.38 6.90 0.52
CA PRO A 19 -3.04 8.32 0.50
C PRO A 19 -1.57 8.61 0.17
N ASN A 20 -1.31 9.79 -0.39
CA ASN A 20 0.07 10.30 -0.52
C ASN A 20 0.70 10.45 0.87
N GLY A 21 2.01 10.32 0.95
CA GLY A 21 2.74 10.35 2.21
C GLY A 21 2.70 9.03 2.98
N THR A 22 1.93 8.03 2.51
CA THR A 22 1.91 6.70 3.11
C THR A 22 3.22 5.97 2.82
N LYS A 23 3.87 5.45 3.86
CA LYS A 23 5.01 4.53 3.70
C LYS A 23 4.51 3.14 3.31
N VAL A 24 5.18 2.58 2.32
CA VAL A 24 4.88 1.26 1.75
C VAL A 24 6.15 0.46 1.56
N ARG A 25 6.01 -0.86 1.50
CA ARG A 25 7.06 -1.81 1.13
C ARG A 25 6.60 -2.62 -0.07
N HIS A 26 7.48 -2.89 -1.03
CA HIS A 26 7.14 -3.84 -2.09
C HIS A 26 6.93 -5.25 -1.51
N ARG A 27 5.98 -6.01 -2.06
CA ARG A 27 5.64 -7.34 -1.52
C ARG A 27 6.73 -8.38 -1.76
N THR A 28 7.44 -8.28 -2.88
CA THR A 28 8.45 -9.26 -3.30
C THR A 28 9.86 -8.69 -3.37
N GLU A 29 10.00 -7.38 -3.42
CA GLU A 29 11.30 -6.71 -3.58
C GLU A 29 11.69 -6.04 -2.27
N ALA A 30 13.00 -5.95 -2.03
CA ALA A 30 13.54 -5.49 -0.75
C ALA A 30 13.63 -3.96 -0.64
N TYR A 31 12.62 -3.23 -1.10
CA TYR A 31 12.58 -1.76 -1.01
C TYR A 31 11.35 -1.25 -0.27
N GLU A 32 11.54 -0.09 0.37
CA GLU A 32 10.51 0.72 0.99
C GLU A 32 10.51 2.09 0.37
N GLY A 33 9.36 2.75 0.40
CA GLY A 33 9.25 4.11 -0.08
C GLY A 33 8.00 4.80 0.42
N THR A 34 7.77 5.99 -0.10
CA THR A 34 6.59 6.80 0.21
C THR A 34 5.81 7.07 -1.06
N ILE A 35 4.50 6.88 -1.03
CA ILE A 35 3.63 7.23 -2.17
C ILE A 35 3.63 8.75 -2.34
N ASP A 36 4.01 9.24 -3.51
CA ASP A 36 4.00 10.68 -3.82
C ASP A 36 2.98 11.07 -4.90
N GLY A 37 2.32 10.08 -5.52
CA GLY A 37 1.25 10.33 -6.49
C GLY A 37 0.74 9.08 -7.19
N LEU A 38 -0.18 9.30 -8.12
CA LEU A 38 -0.59 8.35 -9.16
C LEU A 38 -0.08 8.85 -10.51
N THR A 39 0.05 7.95 -11.47
CA THR A 39 0.37 8.34 -12.86
C THR A 39 -0.27 7.38 -13.84
N GLU A 40 -0.64 7.89 -15.01
CA GLU A 40 -1.07 7.11 -16.18
C GLU A 40 0.12 6.61 -17.02
N ILE A 41 1.34 7.11 -16.73
CA ILE A 41 2.57 6.51 -17.25
C ILE A 41 2.80 5.23 -16.46
N VAL A 42 2.91 4.11 -17.15
CA VAL A 42 2.80 2.80 -16.52
C VAL A 42 3.88 1.88 -17.04
N SER A 43 4.51 1.15 -16.12
CA SER A 43 5.53 0.15 -16.43
C SER A 43 4.89 -1.24 -16.40
N GLY A 44 5.19 -2.06 -17.40
CA GLY A 44 4.62 -3.40 -17.54
C GLY A 44 3.09 -3.41 -17.77
N THR A 45 2.48 -4.56 -17.51
CA THR A 45 1.04 -4.80 -17.74
C THR A 45 0.16 -4.43 -16.55
N ASP A 46 0.72 -4.40 -15.35
CA ASP A 46 -0.05 -4.30 -14.11
C ASP A 46 -0.55 -2.86 -13.89
N ARG A 47 -1.78 -2.72 -13.40
CA ARG A 47 -2.40 -1.42 -13.09
C ARG A 47 -3.03 -1.48 -11.72
N ASN A 48 -3.30 -0.31 -11.16
CA ASN A 48 -4.20 -0.19 -10.04
C ASN A 48 -5.61 -0.66 -10.44
N PRO A 49 -6.50 -0.91 -9.45
CA PRO A 49 -7.87 -1.33 -9.72
C PRO A 49 -8.69 -0.38 -10.61
N ASP A 50 -8.29 0.88 -10.78
CA ASP A 50 -8.89 1.79 -11.77
C ASP A 50 -8.61 1.42 -13.24
N GLY A 51 -7.71 0.46 -13.49
CA GLY A 51 -7.28 0.02 -14.81
C GLY A 51 -6.44 1.03 -15.58
N LYS A 52 -6.09 2.16 -14.98
CA LYS A 52 -5.46 3.31 -15.67
C LYS A 52 -4.12 3.69 -15.07
N THR A 53 -4.00 3.67 -13.75
CA THR A 53 -2.86 4.26 -13.06
C THR A 53 -1.95 3.23 -12.40
N GLN A 54 -0.75 3.68 -12.07
CA GLN A 54 0.12 3.06 -11.06
C GLN A 54 0.46 4.08 -9.97
N TYR A 55 0.81 3.59 -8.78
CA TYR A 55 1.40 4.43 -7.74
C TYR A 55 2.83 4.81 -8.10
N ARG A 56 3.18 6.07 -7.82
CA ARG A 56 4.56 6.51 -7.77
C ARG A 56 5.07 6.37 -6.36
N VAL A 57 6.10 5.54 -6.20
CA VAL A 57 6.75 5.29 -4.92
C VAL A 57 8.13 5.93 -4.95
N ASN A 58 8.32 6.96 -4.12
CA ASN A 58 9.62 7.57 -3.89
C ASN A 58 10.42 6.69 -2.92
N VAL A 59 11.51 6.10 -3.39
CA VAL A 59 12.37 5.17 -2.63
C VAL A 59 13.66 5.83 -2.12
N GLY A 60 13.80 7.15 -2.27
CA GLY A 60 15.00 7.91 -1.91
C GLY A 60 15.81 8.37 -3.13
N ASP A 61 16.77 9.28 -2.91
CA ASP A 61 17.74 9.75 -3.91
C ASP A 61 17.14 10.13 -5.28
N SER A 62 15.97 10.79 -5.26
CA SER A 62 15.19 11.16 -6.44
C SER A 62 14.68 9.99 -7.30
N THR A 63 14.85 8.75 -6.85
CA THR A 63 14.37 7.55 -7.53
C THR A 63 12.90 7.32 -7.25
N ARG A 64 12.14 7.08 -8.33
CA ARG A 64 10.70 6.80 -8.29
C ARG A 64 10.41 5.52 -9.05
N LEU A 65 9.72 4.62 -8.39
CA LEU A 65 9.25 3.38 -8.99
C LEU A 65 7.76 3.46 -9.25
N LEU A 66 7.32 2.83 -10.33
CA LEU A 66 5.92 2.74 -10.73
C LEU A 66 5.43 1.35 -10.36
N VAL A 67 4.42 1.29 -9.49
CA VAL A 67 4.00 0.04 -8.85
C VAL A 67 2.47 -0.01 -8.80
N SER A 68 1.87 -1.14 -9.18
CA SER A 68 0.44 -1.35 -8.95
C SER A 68 0.14 -1.59 -7.48
N GLU A 69 -1.10 -1.35 -7.09
CA GLU A 69 -1.57 -1.53 -5.73
C GLU A 69 -1.25 -2.92 -5.17
N ASP A 70 -1.46 -3.98 -5.94
CA ASP A 70 -1.35 -5.36 -5.47
C ASP A 70 0.05 -5.75 -4.99
N HIS A 71 1.07 -5.02 -5.45
CA HIS A 71 2.47 -5.23 -5.08
C HIS A 71 2.94 -4.40 -3.88
N LEU A 72 2.03 -3.67 -3.20
CA LEU A 72 2.37 -2.82 -2.06
C LEU A 72 1.82 -3.33 -0.73
N ASN A 73 2.70 -3.51 0.26
CA ASN A 73 2.33 -3.60 1.67
C ASN A 73 2.32 -2.21 2.30
N ILE A 74 1.34 -1.96 3.17
CA ILE A 74 1.15 -0.71 3.91
C ILE A 74 1.90 -0.83 5.24
N LEU A 75 2.79 0.12 5.53
CA LEU A 75 3.59 0.07 6.76
C LEU A 75 2.83 0.68 7.95
N LEU A 76 2.84 -0.06 9.05
CA LEU A 76 2.32 0.37 10.35
C LEU A 76 3.43 0.84 11.28
N ASP A 77 3.13 1.83 12.10
CA ASP A 77 3.96 2.26 13.23
C ASP A 77 3.80 1.36 14.46
N ASP A 78 4.44 1.74 15.56
CA ASP A 78 4.40 1.05 16.86
C ASP A 78 3.02 1.09 17.54
N LYS A 79 2.13 2.00 17.12
CA LYS A 79 0.74 2.10 17.55
C LYS A 79 -0.22 1.32 16.65
N ASN A 80 0.29 0.52 15.72
CA ASN A 80 -0.48 -0.17 14.68
C ASN A 80 -1.30 0.79 13.80
N LEU A 81 -0.81 2.02 13.61
CA LEU A 81 -1.41 3.00 12.70
C LEU A 81 -0.58 3.10 11.42
N VAL A 82 -1.27 3.30 10.30
CA VAL A 82 -0.60 3.52 9.01
C VAL A 82 0.35 4.72 9.12
N PHE A 83 1.59 4.51 8.70
CA PHE A 83 2.60 5.56 8.67
C PHE A 83 2.30 6.51 7.51
N VAL A 84 1.75 7.68 7.83
CA VAL A 84 1.56 8.79 6.90
C VAL A 84 2.40 9.98 7.37
N GLY A 85 3.33 10.44 6.53
CA GLY A 85 4.31 11.45 6.91
C GLY A 85 3.69 12.78 7.33
N ARG A 86 4.14 13.32 8.49
CA ARG A 86 3.76 14.65 9.04
C ARG A 86 2.27 14.83 9.38
N GLU A 87 1.50 13.75 9.45
CA GLU A 87 0.06 13.81 9.73
C GLU A 87 -0.29 13.54 11.21
N SER A 88 -1.42 14.11 11.65
CA SER A 88 -1.93 13.93 13.01
C SER A 88 -2.33 12.48 13.29
N GLU A 89 -2.31 12.07 14.56
CA GLU A 89 -2.76 10.71 14.95
C GLU A 89 -4.23 10.45 14.60
N LEU A 90 -5.11 11.45 14.77
CA LEU A 90 -6.52 11.35 14.40
C LEU A 90 -6.70 11.05 12.91
N TYR A 91 -5.94 11.74 12.06
CA TYR A 91 -5.95 11.49 10.62
C TYR A 91 -5.44 10.08 10.30
N ARG A 92 -4.30 9.68 10.87
CA ARG A 92 -3.72 8.34 10.65
C ARG A 92 -4.66 7.22 11.11
N ARG A 93 -5.40 7.42 12.20
CA ARG A 93 -6.45 6.49 12.66
C ARG A 93 -7.60 6.37 11.66
N SER A 94 -8.08 7.50 11.14
CA SER A 94 -9.11 7.52 10.09
C SER A 94 -8.66 6.80 8.82
N VAL A 95 -7.43 7.07 8.36
CA VAL A 95 -6.82 6.37 7.20
C VAL A 95 -6.69 4.87 7.46
N THR A 96 -6.20 4.48 8.63
CA THR A 96 -6.03 3.07 9.00
C THR A 96 -7.37 2.33 8.95
N ASN A 97 -8.42 2.90 9.54
CA ASN A 97 -9.76 2.31 9.52
C ASN A 97 -10.31 2.19 8.10
N ARG A 98 -10.13 3.22 7.27
CA ARG A 98 -10.59 3.22 5.88
C ARG A 98 -9.88 2.15 5.05
N LEU A 99 -8.57 2.02 5.19
CA LEU A 99 -7.79 1.04 4.44
C LEU A 99 -8.11 -0.39 4.91
N ARG A 100 -8.24 -0.63 6.22
CA ARG A 100 -8.62 -1.96 6.74
C ARG A 100 -10.02 -2.43 6.36
N ALA A 101 -10.91 -1.51 5.99
CA ALA A 101 -12.23 -1.87 5.48
C ALA A 101 -12.18 -2.53 4.08
N VAL A 102 -11.06 -2.40 3.35
CA VAL A 102 -10.94 -2.84 1.96
C VAL A 102 -9.77 -3.79 1.73
N PHE A 103 -8.62 -3.51 2.36
CA PHE A 103 -7.44 -4.35 2.23
C PHE A 103 -7.46 -5.52 3.23
N PRO A 104 -7.06 -6.73 2.81
CA PRO A 104 -6.89 -7.83 3.74
C PRO A 104 -5.73 -7.55 4.73
N GLU A 105 -5.79 -8.17 5.92
CA GLU A 105 -4.85 -7.87 7.02
C GLU A 105 -3.38 -8.19 6.67
N ASP A 106 -3.12 -9.13 5.76
CA ASP A 106 -1.76 -9.46 5.28
C ASP A 106 -1.08 -8.30 4.52
N ARG A 107 -1.84 -7.28 4.12
CA ARG A 107 -1.32 -6.05 3.51
C ARG A 107 -0.70 -5.10 4.53
N PHE A 108 -0.98 -5.26 5.81
CA PHE A 108 -0.51 -4.35 6.86
C PHE A 108 0.70 -4.94 7.58
N VAL A 109 1.86 -4.32 7.39
CA VAL A 109 3.13 -4.84 7.91
C VAL A 109 3.71 -3.85 8.90
N THR A 110 3.94 -4.29 10.13
CA THR A 110 4.68 -3.47 11.10
C THR A 110 6.12 -3.35 10.62
N THR A 111 6.75 -2.21 10.87
CA THR A 111 8.21 -2.10 10.76
C THR A 111 8.84 -2.85 11.93
N ALA A 112 8.67 -4.18 11.97
CA ALA A 112 9.39 -5.02 12.89
C ALA A 112 10.87 -4.74 12.67
N THR A 113 11.50 -4.21 13.71
CA THR A 113 12.95 -4.07 13.81
C THR A 113 13.58 -5.32 13.23
N LYS A 114 14.44 -5.18 12.21
CA LYS A 114 15.41 -6.22 11.88
C LYS A 114 16.24 -6.43 13.14
N LYS A 115 15.82 -7.30 14.06
CA LYS A 115 16.75 -8.02 14.91
C LYS A 115 17.48 -8.92 13.94
N ARG A 116 18.60 -8.41 13.43
CA ARG A 116 19.62 -9.16 12.73
C ARG A 116 20.00 -10.33 13.64
N ALA A 117 19.44 -11.51 13.39
CA ALA A 117 20.02 -12.74 13.88
C ALA A 117 21.36 -12.87 13.14
N ALA A 118 22.44 -12.42 13.77
CA ALA A 118 23.76 -12.83 13.36
C ALA A 118 23.84 -14.35 13.57
N PRO A 119 24.26 -15.15 12.58
CA PRO A 119 24.67 -16.50 12.89
C PRO A 119 25.90 -16.40 13.82
N GLU A 120 25.76 -16.96 15.01
CA GLU A 120 26.89 -17.24 15.89
C GLU A 120 27.85 -18.17 15.15
N ASN A 121 29.12 -17.78 15.07
CA ASN A 121 30.20 -18.65 14.64
C ASN A 121 30.23 -19.88 15.56
N THR A 122 30.24 -21.07 14.98
CA THR A 122 30.89 -22.24 15.57
C THR A 122 31.60 -23.01 14.47
#